data_AF-I0KDL0-F1
#
_entry.id   AF-I0KDL0-F1
#
_cell.length_a   1.000
_cell.length_b   1.000
_cell.length_c   1.000
_cell.angle_alpha   90.00
_cell.angle_beta   90.00
_cell.angle_gamma   90.00
#
_symmetry.space_group_name_H-M   'P 1'
#
loop_
_entity.id
_entity.type
_entity.pdbx_description
1 polymer ?
#
loop_
_entity_poly.entity_id
_entity_poly.type
_entity_poly.pdbx_seq_one_letter_code
_entity_poly.pdbx_strand_id
1 'polypeptide(L)'
;MTFPLPHTSVTASALNPVPSSIKSRIESIDVLRGLIMVIMALDHTRDFFHGQAYTDDPLNLDTTTPVLYVTRWITHFCAPTFALLSGTSIYLQGLRKSRSELSLFLLKRGLWLIVAEVLLIVPGDTFTLFTSITLVVFWSLGISMVFMAGLTWLPFRAILSIGLAIVLGHNLLDAVEQAPGFTSGFWWALFHGGDHRVFDYAPGRVIVVLYPFLPWLGLMMLGYCLGRLFEPTVAASKRQQWLVYFGAGAIGLFVGLRLLNGYGDPFPWSVQKDGLTTVFSFLKVHKYPPSLLYMCITVGPALLGLALLENIHNRVTAVLRTYGRTAFFYYTIHWYVLHTLRMLVFFAAGHTMTEADKSLKIIPMRFVLPGEGGYDLGVVYFIWIAVVASLYPLCRWFDDYKTTHKEQWWLSYL
;
A
#
# COMPACT_ATOMS: atom_id res chain seq x y z
N MET A 1 8.73 -21.55 -23.31
CA MET A 1 8.96 -20.10 -23.48
C MET A 1 9.91 -19.63 -22.38
N THR A 2 11.04 -19.03 -22.72
CA THR A 2 12.01 -18.55 -21.72
C THR A 2 11.61 -17.17 -21.22
N PHE A 3 11.44 -17.02 -19.90
CA PHE A 3 11.51 -15.70 -19.26
C PHE A 3 12.80 -15.03 -19.74
N PRO A 4 12.85 -13.70 -19.94
CA PRO A 4 14.09 -13.01 -20.31
C PRO A 4 15.15 -13.18 -19.18
N LEU A 5 15.83 -14.32 -19.21
CA LEU A 5 16.79 -14.79 -18.21
C LEU A 5 18.24 -14.94 -18.71
N PRO A 6 18.68 -14.71 -19.96
CA PRO A 6 20.11 -14.69 -20.20
C PRO A 6 20.63 -13.32 -19.75
N HIS A 7 21.14 -13.27 -18.51
CA HIS A 7 22.21 -12.35 -18.19
C HIS A 7 23.47 -12.96 -18.79
N THR A 8 24.01 -12.35 -19.85
CA THR A 8 25.46 -12.21 -19.90
C THR A 8 25.81 -11.22 -18.80
N SER A 9 26.70 -11.63 -17.89
CA SER A 9 27.36 -10.69 -17.01
C SER A 9 28.02 -9.63 -17.88
N VAL A 10 27.51 -8.40 -17.87
CA VAL A 10 28.31 -7.27 -18.32
C VAL A 10 29.41 -7.16 -17.26
N THR A 11 30.55 -7.76 -17.57
CA THR A 11 31.80 -7.53 -16.87
C THR A 11 32.03 -6.03 -16.78
N ALA A 12 32.31 -5.59 -15.56
CA ALA A 12 32.59 -4.22 -15.22
C ALA A 12 33.79 -3.69 -16.01
N SER A 13 33.54 -2.96 -17.10
CA SER A 13 34.45 -1.93 -17.61
C SER A 13 33.68 -1.04 -18.59
N ALA A 14 33.67 0.26 -18.29
CA ALA A 14 33.27 1.35 -19.18
C ALA A 14 31.89 1.27 -19.85
N LEU A 15 30.81 1.49 -19.08
CA LEU A 15 29.63 2.14 -19.63
C LEU A 15 29.73 3.63 -19.32
N ASN A 16 30.39 4.38 -20.21
CA ASN A 16 30.07 5.79 -20.37
C ASN A 16 28.55 5.92 -20.54
N PRO A 17 27.89 6.92 -19.94
CA PRO A 17 26.46 7.11 -20.12
C PRO A 17 26.22 7.48 -21.58
N VAL A 18 25.83 6.50 -22.40
CA VAL A 18 25.14 6.77 -23.66
C VAL A 18 23.90 7.57 -23.27
N PRO A 19 23.62 8.74 -23.88
CA PRO A 19 22.40 9.47 -23.63
C PRO A 19 21.22 8.57 -24.05
N SER A 20 20.65 7.85 -23.09
CA SER A 20 19.54 6.96 -23.37
C SER A 20 18.31 7.83 -23.63
N SER A 21 17.89 7.84 -24.88
CA SER A 21 16.61 8.36 -25.33
C SER A 21 15.49 7.48 -24.78
N ILE A 22 15.28 7.49 -23.46
CA ILE A 22 14.06 6.95 -22.85
C ILE A 22 12.91 7.85 -23.31
N LYS A 23 12.36 7.53 -24.49
CA LYS A 23 11.39 8.36 -25.20
C LYS A 23 9.98 8.29 -24.63
N SER A 24 9.69 7.42 -23.66
CA SER A 24 8.40 7.46 -22.96
C SER A 24 8.49 6.86 -21.55
N ARG A 25 7.85 7.54 -20.60
CA ARG A 25 7.57 7.01 -19.27
C ARG A 25 6.45 5.97 -19.42
N ILE A 26 6.56 4.84 -18.73
CA ILE A 26 5.57 3.77 -18.80
C ILE A 26 4.32 4.20 -18.03
N GLU A 27 3.31 4.63 -18.77
CA GLU A 27 2.12 5.28 -18.19
C GLU A 27 1.26 4.32 -17.36
N SER A 28 1.21 3.03 -17.72
CA SER A 28 0.39 2.03 -17.03
C SER A 28 0.69 1.93 -15.53
N ILE A 29 1.95 2.12 -15.13
CA ILE A 29 2.38 2.16 -13.72
C ILE A 29 1.76 3.36 -12.99
N ASP A 30 1.81 4.55 -13.59
CA ASP A 30 1.26 5.75 -12.98
C ASP A 30 -0.28 5.73 -13.00
N VAL A 31 -0.90 5.22 -14.06
CA VAL A 31 -2.36 5.06 -14.14
C VAL A 31 -2.88 4.11 -13.07
N LEU A 32 -2.27 2.93 -12.91
CA LEU A 32 -2.67 1.98 -11.87
C LEU A 32 -2.45 2.57 -10.47
N ARG A 33 -1.31 3.22 -10.23
CA ARG A 33 -1.05 3.91 -8.96
C ARG A 33 -2.12 4.96 -8.67
N GLY A 34 -2.53 5.72 -9.68
CA GLY A 34 -3.58 6.72 -9.57
C GLY A 34 -4.96 6.15 -9.28
N LEU A 35 -5.35 5.07 -9.96
CA LEU A 35 -6.59 4.33 -9.66
C LEU A 35 -6.64 3.93 -8.20
N ILE A 36 -5.53 3.35 -7.72
CA ILE A 36 -5.43 2.91 -6.34
C ILE A 36 -5.45 4.08 -5.35
N MET A 37 -4.90 5.26 -5.68
CA MET A 37 -5.05 6.45 -4.83
C MET A 37 -6.51 6.90 -4.69
N VAL A 38 -7.27 6.86 -5.78
CA VAL A 38 -8.70 7.19 -5.76
C VAL A 38 -9.46 6.18 -4.89
N ILE A 39 -9.20 4.88 -5.04
CA ILE A 39 -9.83 3.83 -4.23
C ILE A 39 -9.40 3.91 -2.76
N MET A 40 -8.13 4.17 -2.47
CA MET A 40 -7.60 4.30 -1.11
C MET A 40 -8.36 5.37 -0.31
N ALA A 41 -8.66 6.52 -0.94
CA ALA A 41 -9.40 7.59 -0.29
C ALA A 41 -10.82 7.18 0.14
N LEU A 42 -11.42 6.16 -0.49
CA LEU A 42 -12.70 5.59 -0.06
C LEU A 42 -12.57 4.88 1.30
N ASP A 43 -11.46 4.17 1.54
CA ASP A 43 -11.21 3.50 2.83
C ASP A 43 -11.19 4.52 3.96
N HIS A 44 -10.41 5.59 3.77
CA HIS A 44 -10.25 6.62 4.79
C HIS A 44 -11.50 7.48 4.94
N THR A 45 -12.23 7.77 3.85
CA THR A 45 -13.51 8.46 3.95
C THR A 45 -14.52 7.62 4.75
N ARG A 46 -14.58 6.30 4.52
CA ARG A 46 -15.41 5.41 5.36
C ARG A 46 -14.96 5.49 6.82
N ASP A 47 -13.66 5.40 7.10
CA ASP A 47 -13.15 5.41 8.47
C ASP A 47 -13.50 6.70 9.22
N PHE A 48 -13.53 7.85 8.56
CA PHE A 48 -13.96 9.10 9.20
C PHE A 48 -15.48 9.26 9.33
N PHE A 49 -16.25 8.80 8.35
CA PHE A 49 -17.64 9.23 8.17
C PHE A 49 -18.68 8.12 8.24
N HIS A 50 -18.34 6.84 8.17
CA HIS A 50 -19.33 5.76 8.20
C HIS A 50 -19.84 5.48 9.63
N GLY A 51 -21.14 5.24 9.78
CA GLY A 51 -21.79 4.98 11.07
C GLY A 51 -21.18 3.83 11.89
N GLN A 52 -20.67 2.79 11.21
CA GLN A 52 -20.05 1.63 11.87
C GLN A 52 -18.52 1.71 11.95
N ALA A 53 -17.90 2.83 11.53
CA ALA A 53 -16.45 2.98 11.65
C ALA A 53 -16.01 2.82 13.11
N TYR A 54 -14.96 2.03 13.33
CA TYR A 54 -14.37 1.74 14.65
C TYR A 54 -15.30 1.07 15.68
N THR A 55 -16.47 0.57 15.27
CA THR A 55 -17.38 -0.19 16.14
C THR A 55 -17.54 -1.64 15.69
N ASP A 56 -17.29 -1.94 14.42
CA ASP A 56 -17.33 -3.29 13.87
C ASP A 56 -16.36 -3.45 12.69
N ASP A 57 -15.97 -4.68 12.38
CA ASP A 57 -15.22 -4.99 11.17
C ASP A 57 -16.17 -4.93 9.96
N PRO A 58 -15.93 -4.08 8.94
CA PRO A 58 -16.75 -4.05 7.73
C PRO A 58 -16.74 -5.36 6.93
N LEU A 59 -15.84 -6.30 7.22
CA LEU A 59 -15.84 -7.66 6.67
C LEU A 59 -16.39 -8.72 7.65
N ASN A 60 -17.00 -8.32 8.76
CA ASN A 60 -17.68 -9.22 9.68
C ASN A 60 -18.90 -9.83 8.98
N LEU A 61 -18.90 -11.14 8.76
CA LEU A 61 -19.92 -11.82 7.95
C LEU A 61 -21.30 -11.87 8.64
N ASP A 62 -21.33 -11.65 9.96
CA ASP A 62 -22.56 -11.65 10.75
C ASP A 62 -23.33 -10.33 10.59
N THR A 63 -22.61 -9.22 10.42
CA THR A 63 -23.17 -7.86 10.50
C THR A 63 -23.00 -7.05 9.21
N THR A 64 -22.09 -7.45 8.31
CA THR A 64 -21.82 -6.71 7.07
C THR A 64 -22.97 -6.79 6.09
N THR A 65 -23.00 -5.82 5.18
CA THR A 65 -23.87 -5.84 4.00
C THR A 65 -23.03 -6.09 2.76
N PRO A 66 -23.60 -6.60 1.65
CA PRO A 66 -22.85 -6.81 0.42
C PRO A 66 -22.12 -5.55 -0.09
N VAL A 67 -22.75 -4.39 0.04
CA VAL A 67 -22.16 -3.11 -0.39
C VAL A 67 -21.01 -2.70 0.52
N LEU A 68 -21.16 -2.83 1.85
CA LEU A 68 -20.11 -2.53 2.82
C LEU A 68 -18.90 -3.46 2.66
N TYR A 69 -19.15 -4.76 2.52
CA TYR A 69 -18.11 -5.77 2.30
C TYR A 69 -17.28 -5.42 1.06
N VAL A 70 -17.93 -5.20 -0.09
CA VAL A 70 -17.24 -4.86 -1.34
C VAL A 70 -16.50 -3.54 -1.22
N THR A 71 -17.10 -2.52 -0.58
CA THR A 71 -16.45 -1.22 -0.32
C THR A 71 -15.13 -1.40 0.42
N ARG A 72 -15.11 -2.23 1.45
CA ARG A 72 -13.90 -2.52 2.21
C ARG A 72 -12.91 -3.41 1.46
N TRP A 73 -13.42 -4.41 0.75
CA TRP A 73 -12.59 -5.41 0.09
C TRP A 73 -11.81 -4.81 -1.08
N ILE A 74 -12.42 -3.92 -1.88
CA ILE A 74 -11.70 -3.26 -2.99
C ILE A 74 -10.55 -2.35 -2.53
N THR A 75 -10.58 -1.87 -1.28
CA THR A 75 -9.49 -1.03 -0.75
C THR A 75 -8.29 -1.86 -0.30
N HIS A 76 -8.42 -3.20 -0.19
CA HIS A 76 -7.29 -4.11 0.08
C HIS A 76 -6.23 -4.08 -1.02
N PHE A 77 -6.61 -3.74 -2.25
CA PHE A 77 -5.68 -3.62 -3.37
C PHE A 77 -4.63 -2.53 -3.16
N CYS A 78 -4.84 -1.60 -2.22
CA CYS A 78 -4.05 -0.40 -2.14
C CYS A 78 -2.60 -0.64 -1.74
N ALA A 79 -2.37 -1.10 -0.51
CA ALA A 79 -1.02 -1.28 0.01
C ALA A 79 -0.17 -2.27 -0.80
N PRO A 80 -0.67 -3.46 -1.21
CA PRO A 80 0.09 -4.42 -2.02
C PRO A 80 0.53 -3.86 -3.37
N THR A 81 -0.39 -3.19 -4.08
CA THR A 81 -0.06 -2.58 -5.38
C THR A 81 1.00 -1.51 -5.22
N PHE A 82 0.93 -0.69 -4.17
CA PHE A 82 1.95 0.31 -3.89
C PHE A 82 3.32 -0.28 -3.56
N ALA A 83 3.39 -1.32 -2.72
CA ALA A 83 4.64 -2.00 -2.38
C ALA A 83 5.29 -2.62 -3.63
N LEU A 84 4.50 -3.34 -4.44
CA LEU A 84 4.94 -3.93 -5.70
C LEU A 84 5.47 -2.87 -6.69
N LEU A 85 4.67 -1.83 -6.97
CA LEU A 85 5.03 -0.77 -7.91
C LEU A 85 6.21 0.09 -7.39
N SER A 86 6.39 0.20 -6.08
CA SER A 86 7.57 0.83 -5.48
C SER A 86 8.81 0.03 -5.82
N GLY A 87 8.79 -1.29 -5.64
CA GLY A 87 9.86 -2.19 -6.07
C GLY A 87 10.19 -2.04 -7.56
N THR A 88 9.16 -2.06 -8.42
CA THR A 88 9.31 -1.86 -9.87
C THR A 88 9.97 -0.51 -10.18
N SER A 89 9.57 0.53 -9.46
CA SER A 89 10.18 1.87 -9.59
C SER A 89 11.64 1.91 -9.14
N ILE A 90 12.03 1.12 -8.14
CA ILE A 90 13.43 0.99 -7.71
C ILE A 90 14.28 0.42 -8.86
N TYR A 91 13.81 -0.65 -9.51
CA TYR A 91 14.50 -1.26 -10.66
C TYR A 91 14.69 -0.26 -11.81
N LEU A 92 13.62 0.43 -12.20
CA LEU A 92 13.64 1.41 -13.29
C LEU A 92 14.49 2.66 -12.99
N GLN A 93 14.76 2.95 -11.72
CA GLN A 93 15.74 3.97 -11.31
C GLN A 93 17.16 3.44 -11.41
N GLY A 94 17.39 2.16 -11.09
CA GLY A 94 18.68 1.48 -11.26
C GLY A 94 19.17 1.40 -12.71
N LEU A 95 18.28 1.51 -13.70
CA LEU A 95 18.66 1.63 -15.10
C LEU A 95 19.37 2.96 -15.44
N ARG A 96 19.27 3.96 -14.56
CA ARG A 96 19.78 5.33 -14.78
C ARG A 96 20.75 5.81 -13.70
N LYS A 97 21.01 4.99 -12.68
CA LYS A 97 21.85 5.31 -11.53
C LYS A 97 22.87 4.19 -11.34
N SER A 98 24.09 4.54 -10.93
CA SER A 98 25.00 3.52 -10.40
C SER A 98 24.40 2.86 -9.16
N ARG A 99 24.89 1.66 -8.80
CA ARG A 99 24.41 0.94 -7.61
C ARG A 99 24.59 1.76 -6.34
N SER A 100 25.72 2.46 -6.18
CA SER A 100 25.98 3.32 -5.03
C SER A 100 24.99 4.49 -4.96
N GLU A 101 24.75 5.18 -6.08
CA GLU A 101 23.77 6.28 -6.13
C GLU A 101 22.34 5.81 -5.86
N LEU A 102 21.94 4.64 -6.38
CA LEU A 102 20.65 4.04 -6.10
C LEU A 102 20.54 3.69 -4.62
N SER A 103 21.51 2.97 -4.06
CA SER A 103 21.56 2.58 -2.66
C SER A 103 21.44 3.79 -1.73
N LEU A 104 22.24 4.83 -1.94
CA LEU A 104 22.18 6.05 -1.12
C LEU A 104 20.85 6.79 -1.28
N PHE A 105 20.30 6.83 -2.50
CA PHE A 105 18.99 7.41 -2.74
C PHE A 105 17.88 6.67 -1.98
N LEU A 106 17.88 5.33 -2.01
CA LEU A 106 16.89 4.51 -1.28
C LEU A 106 17.03 4.67 0.22
N LEU A 107 18.26 4.73 0.75
CA LEU A 107 18.50 4.98 2.17
C LEU A 107 17.91 6.33 2.60
N LYS A 108 18.26 7.41 1.90
CA LYS A 108 17.76 8.76 2.20
C LYS A 108 16.24 8.85 2.06
N ARG A 109 15.69 8.30 0.98
CA ARG A 109 14.25 8.31 0.72
C ARG A 109 13.47 7.46 1.71
N GLY A 110 13.99 6.30 2.08
CA GLY A 110 13.39 5.42 3.07
C GLY A 110 13.34 6.07 4.45
N LEU A 111 14.45 6.66 4.89
CA LEU A 111 14.50 7.45 6.13
C LEU A 111 13.55 8.66 6.08
N TRP A 112 13.48 9.35 4.94
CA TRP A 112 12.52 10.43 4.74
C TRP A 112 11.06 9.97 4.90
N LEU A 113 10.69 8.81 4.34
CA LEU A 113 9.32 8.27 4.49
C LEU A 113 9.00 7.93 5.95
N ILE A 114 9.97 7.39 6.71
CA ILE A 114 9.81 7.13 8.15
C ILE A 114 9.59 8.44 8.92
N VAL A 115 10.38 9.47 8.61
CA VAL A 115 10.21 10.80 9.23
C VAL A 115 8.87 11.42 8.83
N ALA A 116 8.47 11.30 7.56
CA ALA A 116 7.21 11.80 7.05
C ALA A 116 6.00 11.09 7.68
N GLU A 117 6.09 9.79 7.97
CA GLU A 117 5.08 9.08 8.76
C GLU A 117 4.84 9.80 10.09
N VAL A 118 5.90 10.00 10.88
CA VAL A 118 5.79 10.56 12.24
C VAL A 118 5.43 12.05 12.24
N LEU A 119 5.97 12.83 11.30
CA LEU A 119 5.84 14.29 11.32
C LEU A 119 4.74 14.85 10.41
N LEU A 120 4.27 14.10 9.41
CA LEU A 120 3.24 14.55 8.47
C LEU A 120 2.00 13.67 8.52
N ILE A 121 2.16 12.35 8.48
CA ILE A 121 1.00 11.44 8.40
C ILE A 121 0.33 11.30 9.76
N VAL A 122 1.06 11.01 10.83
CA VAL A 122 0.51 10.89 12.19
C VAL A 122 -0.26 12.15 12.61
N PRO A 123 0.24 13.38 12.39
CA PRO A 123 -0.56 14.57 12.71
C PRO A 123 -1.80 14.75 11.84
N GLY A 124 -1.75 14.34 10.55
CA GLY A 124 -2.91 14.38 9.67
C GLY A 124 -3.96 13.30 9.99
N ASP A 125 -3.52 12.12 10.41
CA ASP A 125 -4.34 10.96 10.77
C ASP A 125 -4.98 11.14 12.15
N THR A 126 -4.24 11.63 13.14
CA THR A 126 -4.68 11.67 14.55
C THR A 126 -5.16 13.04 15.02
N PHE A 127 -4.78 14.14 14.35
CA PHE A 127 -4.91 15.52 14.85
C PHE A 127 -4.28 15.73 16.25
N THR A 128 -3.20 14.99 16.52
CA THR A 128 -2.35 15.12 17.69
C THR A 128 -0.87 15.11 17.31
N LEU A 129 -0.02 15.60 18.21
CA LEU A 129 1.43 15.52 18.05
C LEU A 129 2.02 14.60 19.12
N PHE A 130 2.56 13.45 18.68
CA PHE A 130 3.31 12.53 19.54
C PHE A 130 2.50 11.96 20.73
N THR A 131 1.16 11.93 20.68
CA THR A 131 0.36 11.21 21.69
C THR A 131 0.27 9.74 21.28
N SER A 132 -0.12 9.50 20.03
CA SER A 132 -0.12 8.19 19.41
C SER A 132 0.70 8.26 18.13
N ILE A 133 1.78 7.51 18.06
CA ILE A 133 2.57 7.35 16.83
C ILE A 133 2.08 6.09 16.14
N THR A 134 1.21 6.24 15.15
CA THR A 134 0.79 5.15 14.27
C THR A 134 1.90 4.87 13.25
N LEU A 135 2.28 3.60 13.12
CA LEU A 135 3.25 3.13 12.12
C LEU A 135 2.51 2.35 11.04
N VAL A 136 2.13 3.07 9.98
CA VAL A 136 1.35 2.56 8.85
C VAL A 136 2.20 2.42 7.58
N VAL A 137 1.64 2.82 6.44
CA VAL A 137 2.18 2.54 5.11
C VAL A 137 3.46 3.29 4.79
N PHE A 138 3.67 4.56 5.22
CA PHE A 138 4.95 5.24 4.91
C PHE A 138 6.08 4.67 5.75
N TRP A 139 5.83 4.35 7.02
CA TRP A 139 6.78 3.59 7.84
C TRP A 139 7.22 2.31 7.13
N SER A 140 6.26 1.45 6.76
CA SER A 140 6.57 0.14 6.20
C SER A 140 7.26 0.22 4.84
N LEU A 141 6.85 1.15 3.97
CA LEU A 141 7.53 1.38 2.70
C LEU A 141 8.92 2.00 2.91
N GLY A 142 9.04 2.91 3.87
CA GLY A 142 10.28 3.59 4.20
C GLY A 142 11.35 2.63 4.69
N ILE A 143 11.05 1.81 5.70
CA ILE A 143 11.99 0.81 6.21
C ILE A 143 12.30 -0.25 5.14
N SER A 144 11.33 -0.64 4.32
CA SER A 144 11.58 -1.54 3.18
C SER A 144 12.57 -0.94 2.18
N MET A 145 12.49 0.37 1.88
CA MET A 145 13.48 1.05 1.03
C MET A 145 14.87 1.10 1.68
N VAL A 146 14.95 1.27 3.00
CA VAL A 146 16.22 1.19 3.74
C VAL A 146 16.86 -0.19 3.58
N PHE A 147 16.10 -1.28 3.74
CA PHE A 147 16.61 -2.64 3.46
C PHE A 147 16.97 -2.83 1.98
N MET A 148 16.17 -2.31 1.05
CA MET A 148 16.47 -2.36 -0.38
C MET A 148 17.77 -1.64 -0.75
N ALA A 149 18.16 -0.60 0.00
CA ALA A 149 19.46 0.05 -0.20
C ALA A 149 20.62 -0.97 -0.11
N GLY A 150 20.60 -1.87 0.86
CA GLY A 150 21.57 -2.96 0.97
C GLY A 150 21.30 -4.10 -0.04
N LEU A 151 20.04 -4.51 -0.19
CA LEU A 151 19.68 -5.69 -1.01
C LEU A 151 19.95 -5.48 -2.51
N THR A 152 19.93 -4.24 -3.01
CA THR A 152 20.25 -3.93 -4.42
C THR A 152 21.69 -4.24 -4.82
N TRP A 153 22.58 -4.52 -3.87
CA TRP A 153 23.94 -4.98 -4.13
C TRP A 153 24.03 -6.48 -4.43
N LEU A 154 23.00 -7.25 -4.06
CA LEU A 154 22.92 -8.67 -4.33
C LEU A 154 22.62 -8.95 -5.81
N PRO A 155 23.02 -10.12 -6.34
CA PRO A 155 22.61 -10.52 -7.68
C PRO A 155 21.09 -10.70 -7.75
N PHE A 156 20.51 -10.43 -8.93
CA PHE A 156 19.06 -10.52 -9.18
C PHE A 156 18.43 -11.82 -8.65
N ARG A 157 19.11 -12.96 -8.84
CA ARG A 157 18.63 -14.28 -8.38
C ARG A 157 18.49 -14.34 -6.87
N ALA A 158 19.40 -13.74 -6.11
CA ALA A 158 19.32 -13.71 -4.65
C ALA A 158 18.14 -12.84 -4.19
N ILE A 159 17.94 -11.66 -4.79
CA ILE A 159 16.79 -10.78 -4.48
C ILE A 159 15.47 -11.52 -4.77
N LEU A 160 15.39 -12.20 -5.92
CA LEU A 160 14.21 -12.99 -6.28
C LEU A 160 13.96 -14.12 -5.28
N SER A 161 14.99 -14.92 -4.97
CA SER A 161 14.86 -16.05 -4.04
C SER A 161 14.47 -15.60 -2.64
N ILE A 162 15.07 -14.53 -2.11
CA ILE A 162 14.73 -14.01 -0.78
C ILE A 162 13.31 -13.42 -0.79
N GLY A 163 12.94 -12.66 -1.82
CA GLY A 163 11.58 -12.11 -1.95
C GLY A 163 10.52 -13.20 -2.01
N LEU A 164 10.76 -14.27 -2.78
CA LEU A 164 9.88 -15.45 -2.84
C LEU A 164 9.83 -16.18 -1.50
N ALA A 165 10.97 -16.39 -0.83
CA ALA A 165 11.01 -17.04 0.46
C ALA A 165 10.22 -16.27 1.53
N ILE A 166 10.30 -14.93 1.51
CA ILE A 166 9.51 -14.09 2.41
C ILE A 166 8.02 -14.21 2.06
N VAL A 167 7.62 -13.90 0.83
CA VAL A 167 6.20 -13.86 0.44
C VAL A 167 5.53 -15.23 0.58
N LEU A 168 6.19 -16.32 0.18
CA LEU A 168 5.64 -17.67 0.24
C LEU A 168 5.80 -18.33 1.61
N GLY A 169 6.64 -17.79 2.50
CA GLY A 169 7.06 -18.47 3.73
C GLY A 169 6.75 -17.74 5.02
N HIS A 170 6.51 -16.42 5.01
CA HIS A 170 6.37 -15.66 6.25
C HIS A 170 5.18 -16.13 7.11
N ASN A 171 4.09 -16.65 6.52
CA ASN A 171 2.97 -17.23 7.27
C ASN A 171 3.36 -18.45 8.13
N LEU A 172 4.55 -19.05 7.93
CA LEU A 172 5.07 -20.05 8.86
C LEU A 172 5.33 -19.45 10.26
N LEU A 173 5.57 -18.14 10.33
CA LEU A 173 5.73 -17.42 11.60
C LEU A 173 4.40 -17.29 12.35
N ASP A 174 3.25 -17.41 11.68
CA ASP A 174 1.92 -17.41 12.33
C ASP A 174 1.82 -18.53 13.36
N ALA A 175 2.43 -19.70 13.09
CA ALA A 175 2.46 -20.83 14.03
C ALA A 175 3.25 -20.52 15.32
N VAL A 176 4.28 -19.68 15.23
CA VAL A 176 5.04 -19.20 16.41
C VAL A 176 4.18 -18.25 17.23
N GLU A 177 3.41 -17.39 16.57
CA GLU A 177 2.53 -16.41 17.22
C GLU A 177 1.33 -17.07 17.92
N GLN A 178 0.87 -18.21 17.40
CA GLN A 178 -0.21 -19.01 17.98
C GLN A 178 0.24 -19.91 19.14
N ALA A 179 1.55 -20.00 19.41
CA ALA A 179 2.06 -20.86 20.47
C ALA A 179 1.63 -20.36 21.86
N PRO A 180 1.27 -21.26 22.80
CA PRO A 180 0.89 -20.87 24.15
C PRO A 180 1.99 -20.04 24.84
N GLY A 181 1.60 -18.89 25.41
CA GLY A 181 2.52 -17.99 26.11
C GLY A 181 3.36 -17.08 25.21
N PHE A 182 3.14 -17.09 23.88
CA PHE A 182 3.78 -16.13 22.99
C PHE A 182 3.38 -14.70 23.36
N THR A 183 4.38 -13.82 23.51
CA THR A 183 4.18 -12.39 23.68
C THR A 183 5.01 -11.66 22.63
N SER A 184 4.37 -10.79 21.85
CA SER A 184 5.09 -10.01 20.86
C SER A 184 5.83 -8.87 21.53
N GLY A 185 7.15 -8.95 21.56
CA GLY A 185 7.99 -7.78 21.80
C GLY A 185 7.85 -6.72 20.69
N PHE A 186 8.35 -5.51 20.95
CA PHE A 186 8.32 -4.39 20.01
C PHE A 186 8.97 -4.73 18.66
N TRP A 187 10.16 -5.33 18.68
CA TRP A 187 10.88 -5.71 17.45
C TRP A 187 10.15 -6.76 16.64
N TRP A 188 9.52 -7.72 17.33
CA TRP A 188 8.69 -8.70 16.66
C TRP A 188 7.51 -8.00 15.99
N ALA A 189 6.78 -7.12 16.68
CA ALA A 189 5.66 -6.37 16.09
C ALA A 189 6.03 -5.57 14.82
N LEU A 190 7.20 -4.94 14.81
CA LEU A 190 7.69 -4.25 13.61
C LEU A 190 8.00 -5.23 12.47
N PHE A 191 8.57 -6.39 12.80
CA PHE A 191 8.98 -7.40 11.83
C PHE A 191 7.81 -8.23 11.30
N HIS A 192 6.99 -8.80 12.19
CA HIS A 192 5.89 -9.72 11.92
C HIS A 192 4.77 -9.65 12.99
N GLY A 193 3.53 -9.95 12.58
CA GLY A 193 2.39 -10.08 13.49
C GLY A 193 1.63 -8.80 13.81
N GLY A 194 1.97 -7.66 13.19
CA GLY A 194 1.24 -6.41 13.40
C GLY A 194 -0.26 -6.60 13.24
N ASP A 195 -1.00 -6.26 14.28
CA ASP A 195 -2.46 -6.30 14.39
C ASP A 195 -2.83 -5.26 15.46
N HIS A 196 -2.57 -3.99 15.15
CA HIS A 196 -2.79 -2.86 16.06
C HIS A 196 -2.03 -3.00 17.40
N ARG A 197 -0.82 -3.56 17.37
CA ARG A 197 -0.03 -3.77 18.59
C ARG A 197 0.39 -2.43 19.19
N VAL A 198 0.04 -2.20 20.45
CA VAL A 198 0.27 -0.95 21.19
C VAL A 198 1.43 -1.12 22.16
N PHE A 199 2.36 -0.16 22.16
CA PHE A 199 3.49 -0.12 23.09
C PHE A 199 3.61 1.28 23.69
N ASP A 200 3.66 1.36 25.02
CA ASP A 200 3.94 2.62 25.72
C ASP A 200 5.42 3.00 25.53
N TYR A 201 5.68 4.25 25.16
CA TYR A 201 7.04 4.80 25.13
C TYR A 201 7.26 5.94 26.13
N ALA A 202 6.18 6.48 26.68
CA ALA A 202 6.16 7.42 27.80
C ALA A 202 4.77 7.42 28.45
N PRO A 203 4.59 7.95 29.68
CA PRO A 203 3.27 8.01 30.32
C PRO A 203 2.23 8.71 29.43
N GLY A 204 1.17 7.98 29.08
CA GLY A 204 0.10 8.47 28.20
C GLY A 204 0.49 8.65 26.72
N ARG A 205 1.61 8.06 26.28
CA ARG A 205 2.06 8.11 24.89
C ARG A 205 2.42 6.72 24.37
N VAL A 206 1.87 6.40 23.20
CA VAL A 206 1.94 5.06 22.62
C VAL A 206 2.48 5.06 21.20
N ILE A 207 3.13 3.96 20.82
CA ILE A 207 3.40 3.58 19.44
C ILE A 207 2.42 2.46 19.07
N VAL A 208 1.73 2.61 17.95
CA VAL A 208 0.80 1.61 17.43
C VAL A 208 1.36 1.05 16.12
N VAL A 209 1.67 -0.24 16.10
CA VAL A 209 2.23 -0.92 14.93
C VAL A 209 1.12 -1.61 14.15
N LEU A 210 0.79 -1.05 12.98
CA LEU A 210 -0.25 -1.60 12.09
C LEU A 210 0.37 -2.32 10.90
N TYR A 211 1.50 -1.84 10.38
CA TYR A 211 2.13 -2.40 9.18
C TYR A 211 3.48 -3.06 9.51
N PRO A 212 3.52 -4.37 9.82
CA PRO A 212 4.77 -5.09 10.02
C PRO A 212 5.53 -5.21 8.70
N PHE A 213 6.81 -4.85 8.65
CA PHE A 213 7.48 -4.55 7.38
C PHE A 213 7.93 -5.78 6.58
N LEU A 214 8.16 -6.95 7.20
CA LEU A 214 8.78 -8.08 6.51
C LEU A 214 8.00 -8.52 5.26
N PRO A 215 6.67 -8.74 5.31
CA PRO A 215 5.94 -9.19 4.13
C PRO A 215 5.93 -8.11 3.02
N TRP A 216 5.83 -6.83 3.39
CA TRP A 216 5.88 -5.72 2.44
C TRP A 216 7.26 -5.57 1.78
N LEU A 217 8.35 -5.82 2.52
CA LEU A 217 9.70 -5.88 1.97
C LEU A 217 9.81 -7.02 0.94
N GLY A 218 9.32 -8.22 1.27
CA GLY A 218 9.27 -9.34 0.34
C GLY A 218 8.55 -8.98 -0.96
N LEU A 219 7.37 -8.36 -0.85
CA LEU A 219 6.61 -7.91 -2.01
C LEU A 219 7.32 -6.80 -2.81
N MET A 220 8.02 -5.88 -2.15
CA MET A 220 8.84 -4.86 -2.80
C MET A 220 10.04 -5.48 -3.55
N MET A 221 10.64 -6.54 -3.01
CA MET A 221 11.71 -7.30 -3.69
C MET A 221 11.17 -8.00 -4.96
N LEU A 222 10.00 -8.62 -4.88
CA LEU A 222 9.34 -9.20 -6.05
C LEU A 222 8.98 -8.12 -7.08
N GLY A 223 8.51 -6.96 -6.63
CA GLY A 223 8.27 -5.79 -7.48
C GLY A 223 9.54 -5.29 -8.17
N TYR A 224 10.68 -5.30 -7.48
CA TYR A 224 11.99 -4.99 -8.08
C TYR A 224 12.34 -5.98 -9.19
N CYS A 225 12.16 -7.28 -8.95
CA CYS A 225 12.38 -8.30 -9.96
C CYS A 225 11.41 -8.19 -11.15
N LEU A 226 10.15 -7.83 -10.90
CA LEU A 226 9.14 -7.56 -11.93
C LEU A 226 9.54 -6.39 -12.85
N GLY A 227 10.28 -5.41 -12.30
CA GLY A 227 10.81 -4.27 -13.06
C GLY A 227 11.60 -4.62 -14.30
N ARG A 228 12.18 -5.83 -14.37
CA ARG A 228 12.86 -6.35 -15.55
C ARG A 228 11.97 -6.46 -16.78
N LEU A 229 10.66 -6.70 -16.62
CA LEU A 229 9.70 -6.73 -17.73
C LEU A 229 9.48 -5.35 -18.38
N PHE A 230 9.85 -4.29 -17.66
CA PHE A 230 9.70 -2.91 -18.07
C PHE A 230 11.00 -2.30 -18.63
N GLU A 231 12.02 -3.12 -18.89
CA GLU A 231 13.21 -2.68 -19.60
C GLU A 231 12.87 -2.25 -21.04
N PRO A 232 13.59 -1.26 -21.61
CA PRO A 232 13.38 -0.83 -23.00
C PRO A 232 13.55 -1.95 -24.05
N THR A 233 14.32 -2.98 -23.72
CA THR A 233 14.58 -4.14 -24.58
C THR A 233 13.43 -5.15 -24.62
N VAL A 234 12.47 -5.07 -23.69
CA VAL A 234 11.33 -5.99 -23.60
C VAL A 234 10.15 -5.42 -24.38
N ALA A 235 9.77 -6.11 -25.45
CA ALA A 235 8.60 -5.78 -26.26
C ALA A 235 7.31 -5.75 -25.40
N ALA A 236 6.43 -4.80 -25.68
CA ALA A 236 5.18 -4.60 -24.93
C ALA A 236 4.30 -5.86 -24.91
N SER A 237 4.19 -6.59 -26.02
CA SER A 237 3.44 -7.85 -26.09
C SER A 237 3.99 -8.92 -25.15
N LYS A 238 5.33 -9.07 -25.07
CA LYS A 238 5.97 -10.01 -24.16
C LYS A 238 5.80 -9.58 -22.70
N ARG A 239 5.89 -8.29 -22.40
CA ARG A 239 5.60 -7.75 -21.07
C ARG A 239 4.16 -8.06 -20.66
N GLN A 240 3.17 -7.74 -21.49
CA GLN A 240 1.75 -8.03 -21.22
C GLN A 240 1.53 -9.52 -20.99
N GLN A 241 2.11 -10.38 -21.82
CA GLN A 241 2.00 -11.83 -21.67
C GLN A 241 2.49 -12.32 -20.30
N TRP A 242 3.67 -11.86 -19.86
CA TRP A 242 4.20 -12.23 -18.54
C TRP A 242 3.40 -11.64 -17.38
N LEU A 243 2.91 -10.40 -17.52
CA LEU A 243 2.01 -9.80 -16.52
C LEU A 243 0.71 -10.62 -16.38
N VAL A 244 0.15 -11.11 -17.50
CA VAL A 244 -1.00 -12.01 -17.49
C VAL A 244 -0.66 -13.33 -16.82
N TYR A 245 0.48 -13.95 -17.15
CA TYR A 245 0.89 -15.22 -16.54
C TYR A 245 1.12 -15.11 -15.04
N PHE A 246 1.78 -14.06 -14.58
CA PHE A 246 1.98 -13.83 -13.14
C PHE A 246 0.69 -13.46 -12.44
N GLY A 247 -0.16 -12.63 -13.05
CA GLY A 247 -1.46 -12.25 -12.51
C GLY A 247 -2.40 -13.45 -12.36
N ALA A 248 -2.58 -14.22 -13.43
CA ALA A 248 -3.39 -15.43 -13.43
C ALA A 248 -2.80 -16.53 -12.54
N GLY A 249 -1.46 -16.66 -12.51
CA GLY A 249 -0.78 -17.59 -11.63
C GLY A 249 -0.97 -17.26 -10.15
N ALA A 250 -0.92 -15.99 -9.76
CA ALA A 250 -1.18 -15.56 -8.38
C ALA A 250 -2.65 -15.81 -7.99
N ILE A 251 -3.61 -15.52 -8.88
CA ILE A 251 -5.03 -15.83 -8.64
C ILE A 251 -5.25 -17.35 -8.56
N GLY A 252 -4.62 -18.14 -9.43
CA GLY A 252 -4.69 -19.59 -9.39
C GLY A 252 -4.10 -20.17 -8.09
N LEU A 253 -2.98 -19.63 -7.63
CA LEU A 253 -2.38 -19.99 -6.34
C LEU A 253 -3.32 -19.63 -5.17
N PHE A 254 -3.92 -18.44 -5.20
CA PHE A 254 -4.94 -18.05 -4.22
C PHE A 254 -6.09 -19.06 -4.19
N VAL A 255 -6.71 -19.35 -5.34
CA VAL A 255 -7.84 -20.28 -5.42
C VAL A 255 -7.43 -21.68 -4.94
N GLY A 256 -6.29 -22.19 -5.39
CA GLY A 256 -5.80 -23.52 -5.02
C GLY A 256 -5.57 -23.65 -3.51
N LEU A 257 -4.83 -22.71 -2.91
CA LEU A 257 -4.58 -22.72 -1.47
C LEU A 257 -5.84 -22.45 -0.66
N ARG A 258 -6.73 -21.57 -1.12
CA ARG A 258 -7.99 -21.29 -0.42
C ARG A 258 -8.91 -22.51 -0.44
N LEU A 259 -8.99 -23.27 -1.53
CA LEU A 259 -9.73 -24.53 -1.58
C LEU A 259 -9.16 -25.59 -0.63
N LEU A 260 -7.84 -25.65 -0.45
CA LEU A 260 -7.18 -26.52 0.54
C LEU A 260 -7.39 -26.04 1.98
N ASN A 261 -7.55 -24.72 2.18
CA ASN A 261 -7.90 -24.07 3.44
C ASN A 261 -6.91 -24.32 4.60
N GLY A 262 -5.63 -24.56 4.31
CA GLY A 262 -4.63 -24.95 5.32
C GLY A 262 -3.37 -24.08 5.43
N TYR A 263 -3.04 -23.27 4.41
CA TYR A 263 -1.83 -22.44 4.42
C TYR A 263 -2.04 -21.10 3.70
N GLY A 264 -1.26 -20.09 4.10
CA GLY A 264 -1.18 -18.78 3.47
C GLY A 264 -2.20 -17.77 3.97
N ASP A 265 -3.04 -18.16 4.93
CA ASP A 265 -3.90 -17.27 5.71
C ASP A 265 -4.17 -17.93 7.08
N PRO A 266 -4.03 -17.20 8.20
CA PRO A 266 -4.26 -17.76 9.54
C PRO A 266 -5.74 -18.06 9.82
N PHE A 267 -6.66 -17.49 9.02
CA PHE A 267 -8.10 -17.66 9.20
C PHE A 267 -8.69 -18.52 8.07
N PRO A 268 -9.05 -19.79 8.34
CA PRO A 268 -9.70 -20.63 7.35
C PRO A 268 -11.08 -20.05 7.00
N TRP A 269 -11.46 -20.13 5.73
CA TRP A 269 -12.83 -19.80 5.32
C TRP A 269 -13.76 -20.96 5.70
N SER A 270 -15.06 -20.69 5.79
CA SER A 270 -16.07 -21.69 6.09
C SER A 270 -17.39 -21.40 5.37
N VAL A 271 -18.19 -22.44 5.17
CA VAL A 271 -19.55 -22.29 4.62
C VAL A 271 -20.39 -21.44 5.56
N GLN A 272 -21.12 -20.48 4.99
CA GLN A 272 -21.94 -19.52 5.72
C GLN A 272 -23.43 -19.78 5.48
N LYS A 273 -24.27 -18.91 6.06
CA LYS A 273 -25.75 -18.99 5.99
C LYS A 273 -26.32 -19.04 4.56
N ASP A 274 -25.62 -18.49 3.58
CA ASP A 274 -26.01 -18.45 2.18
C ASP A 274 -24.80 -18.45 1.24
N GLY A 275 -25.05 -18.62 -0.06
CA GLY A 275 -24.01 -18.70 -1.08
C GLY A 275 -23.17 -17.43 -1.22
N LEU A 276 -23.78 -16.25 -1.14
CA LEU A 276 -23.06 -14.97 -1.27
C LEU A 276 -22.16 -14.75 -0.06
N THR A 277 -22.68 -14.96 1.16
CA THR A 277 -21.89 -14.83 2.38
C THR A 277 -20.77 -15.88 2.42
N THR A 278 -20.98 -17.06 1.83
CA THR A 278 -19.91 -18.08 1.68
C THR A 278 -18.82 -17.61 0.72
N VAL A 279 -19.17 -16.97 -0.40
CA VAL A 279 -18.19 -16.33 -1.29
C VAL A 279 -17.41 -15.24 -0.55
N PHE A 280 -18.08 -14.43 0.27
CA PHE A 280 -17.41 -13.44 1.12
C PHE A 280 -16.49 -14.07 2.16
N SER A 281 -16.84 -15.21 2.75
CA SER A 281 -15.92 -15.97 3.61
C SER A 281 -14.68 -16.43 2.83
N PHE A 282 -14.88 -16.96 1.63
CA PHE A 282 -13.79 -17.40 0.76
C PHE A 282 -12.83 -16.26 0.38
N LEU A 283 -13.37 -15.07 0.07
CA LEU A 283 -12.61 -13.87 -0.30
C LEU A 283 -12.05 -13.09 0.89
N LYS A 284 -12.51 -13.36 2.12
CA LYS A 284 -12.00 -12.71 3.33
C LYS A 284 -10.62 -13.30 3.65
N VAL A 285 -9.62 -12.41 3.68
CA VAL A 285 -8.20 -12.73 3.88
C VAL A 285 -7.56 -11.73 4.82
N HIS A 286 -6.53 -12.17 5.52
CA HIS A 286 -5.86 -11.45 6.58
C HIS A 286 -4.89 -10.38 6.07
N LYS A 287 -5.10 -9.14 6.51
CA LYS A 287 -4.38 -7.95 6.00
C LYS A 287 -3.12 -7.61 6.80
N TYR A 288 -3.07 -7.90 8.10
CA TYR A 288 -1.97 -7.45 8.97
C TYR A 288 -1.53 -8.56 9.92
N PRO A 289 -0.35 -9.18 9.71
CA PRO A 289 0.50 -9.05 8.52
C PRO A 289 -0.24 -9.49 7.25
N PRO A 290 0.06 -8.91 6.08
CA PRO A 290 -0.62 -9.28 4.84
C PRO A 290 -0.27 -10.72 4.51
N SER A 291 -1.26 -11.60 4.55
CA SER A 291 -1.06 -13.02 4.29
C SER A 291 -0.65 -13.28 2.84
N LEU A 292 -0.05 -14.45 2.56
CA LEU A 292 0.21 -14.89 1.18
C LEU A 292 -1.07 -14.81 0.33
N LEU A 293 -2.21 -15.26 0.86
CA LEU A 293 -3.48 -15.22 0.14
C LEU A 293 -3.96 -13.79 -0.10
N TYR A 294 -3.80 -12.91 0.89
CA TYR A 294 -4.04 -11.47 0.74
C TYR A 294 -3.19 -10.87 -0.38
N MET A 295 -1.89 -11.18 -0.43
CA MET A 295 -1.02 -10.73 -1.51
C MET A 295 -1.44 -11.31 -2.86
N CYS A 296 -1.76 -12.59 -2.96
CA CYS A 296 -2.13 -13.22 -4.22
C CYS A 296 -3.40 -12.62 -4.84
N ILE A 297 -4.47 -12.45 -4.04
CA ILE A 297 -5.75 -11.94 -4.55
C ILE A 297 -5.74 -10.43 -4.83
N THR A 298 -4.78 -9.69 -4.29
CA THR A 298 -4.63 -8.24 -4.54
C THR A 298 -3.61 -7.96 -5.64
N VAL A 299 -2.44 -8.60 -5.61
CA VAL A 299 -1.36 -8.42 -6.60
C VAL A 299 -1.72 -9.07 -7.94
N GLY A 300 -2.40 -10.23 -7.92
CA GLY A 300 -2.80 -10.92 -9.14
C GLY A 300 -3.61 -10.02 -10.09
N PRO A 301 -4.75 -9.47 -9.65
CA PRO A 301 -5.52 -8.53 -10.46
C PRO A 301 -4.79 -7.21 -10.75
N ALA A 302 -3.91 -6.73 -9.85
CA ALA A 302 -3.08 -5.55 -10.14
C ALA A 302 -2.14 -5.78 -11.34
N LEU A 303 -1.54 -6.98 -11.45
CA LEU A 303 -0.70 -7.37 -12.60
C LEU A 303 -1.53 -7.49 -13.88
N LEU A 304 -2.75 -8.04 -13.81
CA LEU A 304 -3.69 -8.05 -14.93
C LEU A 304 -4.07 -6.62 -15.33
N GLY A 305 -4.31 -5.74 -14.36
CA GLY A 305 -4.56 -4.32 -14.56
C GLY A 305 -3.42 -3.63 -15.29
N LEU A 306 -2.15 -3.89 -14.93
CA LEU A 306 -0.99 -3.38 -15.68
C LEU A 306 -0.99 -3.87 -17.13
N ALA A 307 -1.27 -5.16 -17.36
CA ALA A 307 -1.32 -5.71 -18.71
C ALA A 307 -2.42 -5.06 -19.56
N LEU A 308 -3.60 -4.84 -18.97
CA LEU A 308 -4.74 -4.20 -19.62
C LEU A 308 -4.47 -2.73 -19.94
N LEU A 309 -3.88 -1.98 -19.00
CA LEU A 309 -3.64 -0.54 -19.11
C LEU A 309 -2.46 -0.17 -20.02
N GLU A 310 -1.61 -1.13 -20.39
CA GLU A 310 -0.38 -0.92 -21.16
C GLU A 310 -0.55 -0.03 -22.41
N ASN A 311 -1.66 -0.19 -23.14
CA ASN A 311 -1.93 0.51 -24.40
C ASN A 311 -3.18 1.43 -24.33
N ILE A 312 -3.71 1.71 -23.13
CA ILE A 312 -4.94 2.49 -22.98
C ILE A 312 -4.61 3.96 -22.68
N HIS A 313 -4.84 4.82 -23.67
CA HIS A 313 -4.66 6.27 -23.55
C HIS A 313 -5.96 7.00 -23.84
N ASN A 314 -6.62 7.52 -22.79
CA ASN A 314 -7.85 8.28 -22.89
C ASN A 314 -7.96 9.32 -21.75
N ARG A 315 -9.08 10.05 -21.70
CA ARG A 315 -9.28 11.10 -20.68
C ARG A 315 -9.28 10.55 -19.25
N VAL A 316 -9.82 9.36 -19.04
CA VAL A 316 -9.85 8.72 -17.71
C VAL A 316 -8.44 8.33 -17.29
N THR A 317 -7.66 7.67 -18.16
CA THR A 317 -6.29 7.30 -17.84
C THR A 317 -5.39 8.54 -17.66
N ALA A 318 -5.66 9.64 -18.37
CA ALA A 318 -4.97 10.91 -18.13
C ALA A 318 -5.22 11.48 -16.73
N VAL A 319 -6.46 11.46 -16.24
CA VAL A 319 -6.82 11.90 -14.87
C VAL A 319 -6.13 11.00 -13.83
N LEU A 320 -6.24 9.69 -13.98
CA LEU A 320 -5.62 8.73 -13.06
C LEU A 320 -4.09 8.88 -13.04
N ARG A 321 -3.47 9.07 -14.20
CA ARG A 321 -2.03 9.32 -14.32
C ARG A 321 -1.58 10.51 -13.48
N THR A 322 -2.36 11.60 -13.41
CA THR A 322 -2.05 12.76 -12.57
C THR A 322 -1.98 12.39 -11.09
N TYR A 323 -2.97 11.67 -10.56
CA TYR A 323 -2.94 11.18 -9.17
C TYR A 323 -1.75 10.26 -8.93
N GLY A 324 -1.45 9.35 -9.87
CA GLY A 324 -0.32 8.44 -9.71
C GLY A 324 1.05 9.13 -9.69
N ARG A 325 1.22 10.19 -10.48
CA ARG A 325 2.47 10.97 -10.52
C ARG A 325 2.69 11.82 -9.27
N THR A 326 1.62 12.09 -8.52
CA THR A 326 1.59 12.92 -7.32
C THR A 326 1.14 12.17 -6.08
N ALA A 327 1.26 10.83 -6.10
CA ALA A 327 0.67 9.95 -5.08
C ALA A 327 1.06 10.29 -3.64
N PHE A 328 2.32 10.65 -3.36
CA PHE A 328 2.73 11.08 -2.02
C PHE A 328 2.02 12.38 -1.60
N PHE A 329 2.01 13.38 -2.48
CA PHE A 329 1.33 14.66 -2.23
C PHE A 329 -0.17 14.46 -1.97
N TYR A 330 -0.85 13.72 -2.85
CA TYR A 330 -2.25 13.38 -2.68
C TYR A 330 -2.50 12.60 -1.38
N TYR A 331 -1.68 11.58 -1.10
CA TYR A 331 -1.78 10.80 0.13
C TYR A 331 -1.62 11.68 1.38
N THR A 332 -0.71 12.65 1.38
CA THR A 332 -0.56 13.51 2.55
C THR A 332 -1.75 14.46 2.71
N ILE A 333 -2.13 15.21 1.67
CA ILE A 333 -3.14 16.25 1.80
C ILE A 333 -4.56 15.71 2.05
N HIS A 334 -4.91 14.53 1.51
CA HIS A 334 -6.27 14.01 1.66
C HIS A 334 -6.59 13.64 3.11
N TRP A 335 -5.59 13.20 3.90
CA TRP A 335 -5.75 12.97 5.34
C TRP A 335 -6.17 14.25 6.06
N TYR A 336 -5.42 15.34 5.83
CA TYR A 336 -5.77 16.64 6.42
C TYR A 336 -7.16 17.12 5.98
N VAL A 337 -7.50 16.98 4.69
CA VAL A 337 -8.84 17.38 4.20
C VAL A 337 -9.95 16.58 4.86
N LEU A 338 -9.86 15.24 4.86
CA LEU A 338 -10.89 14.38 5.45
C LEU A 338 -11.04 14.63 6.96
N HIS A 339 -9.92 14.73 7.68
CA HIS A 339 -9.93 14.93 9.12
C HIS A 339 -10.45 16.33 9.48
N THR A 340 -10.07 17.38 8.73
CA THR A 340 -10.66 18.72 8.89
C THR A 340 -12.17 18.70 8.63
N LEU A 341 -12.63 18.04 7.57
CA LEU A 341 -14.08 17.92 7.31
C LEU A 341 -14.80 17.19 8.45
N ARG A 342 -14.20 16.12 9.00
CA ARG A 342 -14.77 15.40 10.14
C ARG A 342 -14.84 16.26 11.39
N MET A 343 -13.80 17.07 11.65
CA MET A 343 -13.77 18.05 12.74
C MET A 343 -14.89 19.10 12.58
N LEU A 344 -15.10 19.62 11.36
CA LEU A 344 -16.18 20.58 11.11
C LEU A 344 -17.56 19.96 11.36
N VAL A 345 -17.79 18.74 10.86
CA VAL A 345 -19.03 17.97 11.12
C VAL A 345 -19.20 17.71 12.62
N PHE A 346 -18.13 17.36 13.32
CA PHE A 346 -18.13 17.10 14.76
C PHE A 346 -18.64 18.31 15.56
N PHE A 347 -18.11 19.50 15.29
CA PHE A 347 -18.57 20.73 15.95
C PHE A 347 -19.97 21.15 15.49
N ALA A 348 -20.31 20.95 14.21
CA ALA A 348 -21.65 21.26 13.70
C ALA A 348 -22.74 20.38 14.35
N ALA A 349 -22.39 19.17 14.79
CA ALA A 349 -23.27 18.30 15.57
C ALA A 349 -23.43 18.73 17.05
N GLY A 350 -22.75 19.79 17.48
CA GLY A 350 -22.85 20.34 18.84
C GLY A 350 -21.85 19.74 19.84
N HIS A 351 -20.93 18.89 19.39
CA HIS A 351 -19.91 18.32 20.27
C HIS A 351 -18.88 19.35 20.71
N THR A 352 -18.28 19.09 21.87
CA THR A 352 -17.30 19.94 22.53
C THR A 352 -15.88 19.44 22.33
N MET A 353 -14.89 20.32 22.52
CA MET A 353 -13.47 19.92 22.48
C MET A 353 -13.14 18.85 23.53
N THR A 354 -13.82 18.85 24.68
CA THR A 354 -13.65 17.82 25.71
C THR A 354 -14.08 16.44 25.22
N GLU A 355 -15.13 16.35 24.40
CA GLU A 355 -15.53 15.08 23.78
C GLU A 355 -14.56 14.64 22.69
N ALA A 356 -14.02 15.60 21.93
CA ALA A 356 -12.95 15.32 20.97
C ALA A 356 -11.70 14.73 21.67
N ASP A 357 -11.38 15.15 22.88
CA ASP A 357 -10.25 14.61 23.65
C ASP A 357 -10.55 13.24 24.26
N LYS A 358 -11.83 12.94 24.52
CA LYS A 358 -12.24 11.61 24.96
C LYS A 358 -12.08 10.58 23.85
N SER A 359 -12.25 10.95 22.57
CA SER A 359 -12.09 9.99 21.47
C SER A 359 -10.68 9.37 21.43
N LEU A 360 -9.65 10.16 21.76
CA LEU A 360 -8.26 9.73 21.82
C LEU A 360 -7.97 8.63 22.85
N LYS A 361 -8.89 8.41 23.80
CA LYS A 361 -8.80 7.30 24.77
C LYS A 361 -9.34 5.98 24.21
N ILE A 362 -10.10 6.04 23.11
CA ILE A 362 -10.77 4.89 22.49
C ILE A 362 -10.03 4.49 21.22
N ILE A 363 -9.77 5.46 20.34
CA ILE A 363 -9.07 5.29 19.07
C ILE A 363 -8.05 6.41 18.88
N PRO A 364 -6.98 6.21 18.09
CA PRO A 364 -5.96 7.24 17.85
C PRO A 364 -6.45 8.35 16.89
N MET A 365 -7.72 8.71 16.89
CA MET A 365 -8.28 9.77 16.04
C MET A 365 -9.12 10.75 16.85
N ARG A 366 -8.70 12.01 16.88
CA ARG A 366 -9.48 13.09 17.48
C ARG A 366 -10.73 13.35 16.63
N PHE A 367 -11.80 13.88 17.24
CA PHE A 367 -13.05 14.25 16.53
C PHE A 367 -13.84 13.08 15.89
N VAL A 368 -13.42 11.84 16.11
CA VAL A 368 -14.15 10.63 15.67
C VAL A 368 -14.62 9.90 16.91
N LEU A 369 -15.93 9.90 17.18
CA LEU A 369 -16.52 9.11 18.25
C LEU A 369 -17.09 7.81 17.69
N PRO A 370 -16.53 6.63 18.03
CA PRO A 370 -17.07 5.36 17.57
C PRO A 370 -18.54 5.21 17.95
N GLY A 371 -19.39 4.91 16.96
CA GLY A 371 -20.83 4.70 17.14
C GLY A 371 -21.68 5.96 17.17
N GLU A 372 -21.09 7.14 16.98
CA GLU A 372 -21.81 8.43 17.02
C GLU A 372 -21.44 9.35 15.86
N GLY A 373 -22.44 10.01 15.28
CA GLY A 373 -22.24 11.05 14.26
C GLY A 373 -21.70 10.55 12.92
N GLY A 374 -21.81 9.25 12.63
CA GLY A 374 -21.51 8.69 11.31
C GLY A 374 -22.75 8.58 10.40
N TYR A 375 -22.50 8.34 9.13
CA TYR A 375 -23.48 8.36 8.04
C TYR A 375 -23.57 7.01 7.32
N ASP A 376 -24.61 6.85 6.50
CA ASP A 376 -24.72 5.73 5.57
C ASP A 376 -23.68 5.80 4.42
N LEU A 377 -23.52 4.70 3.70
CA LEU A 377 -22.55 4.59 2.61
C LEU A 377 -22.79 5.55 1.45
N GLY A 378 -24.04 5.95 1.19
CA GLY A 378 -24.36 6.91 0.13
C GLY A 378 -23.73 8.28 0.41
N VAL A 379 -23.83 8.76 1.65
CA VAL A 379 -23.17 9.99 2.09
C VAL A 379 -21.64 9.83 2.07
N VAL A 380 -21.12 8.70 2.53
CA VAL A 380 -19.67 8.40 2.47
C VAL A 380 -19.15 8.48 1.04
N TYR A 381 -19.86 7.89 0.06
CA TYR A 381 -19.47 7.95 -1.34
C TYR A 381 -19.53 9.37 -1.91
N PHE A 382 -20.54 10.15 -1.53
CA PHE A 382 -20.64 11.55 -1.93
C PHE A 382 -19.42 12.35 -1.43
N ILE A 383 -19.07 12.22 -0.14
CA ILE A 383 -17.90 12.88 0.44
C ILE A 383 -16.63 12.42 -0.27
N TRP A 384 -16.47 11.12 -0.49
CA TRP A 384 -15.32 10.55 -1.18
C TRP A 384 -15.14 11.13 -2.59
N ILE A 385 -16.21 11.16 -3.40
CA ILE A 385 -16.18 11.71 -4.76
C ILE A 385 -15.85 13.21 -4.71
N ALA A 386 -16.46 13.96 -3.80
CA ALA A 386 -16.23 15.40 -3.66
C ALA A 386 -14.77 15.70 -3.26
N VAL A 387 -14.21 14.95 -2.31
CA VAL A 387 -12.81 15.10 -1.87
C VAL A 387 -11.86 14.74 -3.00
N VAL A 388 -12.04 13.59 -3.65
CA VAL A 388 -11.21 13.20 -4.80
C VAL A 388 -11.24 14.29 -5.87
N ALA A 389 -12.43 14.73 -6.29
CA ALA A 389 -12.60 15.73 -7.33
C ALA A 389 -11.97 17.09 -6.97
N SER A 390 -12.15 17.56 -5.73
CA SER A 390 -11.58 18.84 -5.25
C SER A 390 -10.05 18.83 -5.18
N LEU A 391 -9.44 17.66 -4.94
CA LEU A 391 -7.98 17.51 -4.91
C LEU A 391 -7.34 17.37 -6.30
N TYR A 392 -8.11 17.05 -7.34
CA TYR A 392 -7.59 16.95 -8.71
C TYR A 392 -6.82 18.20 -9.20
N PRO A 393 -7.36 19.43 -9.12
CA PRO A 393 -6.65 20.62 -9.59
C PRO A 393 -5.33 20.84 -8.83
N LEU A 394 -5.28 20.54 -7.53
CA LEU A 394 -4.06 20.63 -6.73
C LEU A 394 -3.02 19.61 -7.18
N CYS A 395 -3.45 18.37 -7.44
CA CYS A 395 -2.56 17.32 -7.96
C CYS A 395 -2.02 17.68 -9.35
N ARG A 396 -2.86 18.26 -10.22
CA ARG A 396 -2.43 18.72 -11.54
C ARG A 396 -1.40 19.85 -11.42
N TRP A 397 -1.68 20.86 -10.61
CA TRP A 397 -0.74 21.95 -10.33
C TRP A 397 0.59 21.41 -9.81
N PHE A 398 0.57 20.47 -8.87
CA PHE A 398 1.78 19.90 -8.30
C PHE A 398 2.57 19.05 -9.31
N ASP A 399 1.90 18.30 -10.19
CA ASP A 399 2.56 17.57 -11.29
C ASP A 399 3.24 18.53 -12.27
N ASP A 400 2.56 19.61 -12.65
CA ASP A 400 3.10 20.66 -13.52
C ASP A 400 4.32 21.35 -12.84
N TYR A 401 4.22 21.65 -11.54
CA TYR A 401 5.32 22.20 -10.76
C TYR A 401 6.53 21.25 -10.71
N LYS A 402 6.29 19.97 -10.38
CA LYS A 402 7.32 18.93 -10.29
C LYS A 402 8.02 18.65 -11.62
N THR A 403 7.30 18.78 -12.73
CA THR A 403 7.86 18.56 -14.07
C THR A 403 8.68 19.73 -14.58
N THR A 404 8.32 20.96 -14.18
CA THR A 404 9.00 22.20 -14.59
C THR A 404 10.20 22.55 -13.72
N HIS A 405 10.25 22.10 -12.46
CA HIS A 405 11.29 22.43 -11.48
C HIS A 405 12.21 21.24 -11.14
N LYS A 406 12.75 20.55 -12.15
CA LYS A 406 13.57 19.33 -11.95
C LYS A 406 14.90 19.58 -11.22
N GLU A 407 15.34 20.82 -11.17
CA GLU A 407 16.52 21.29 -10.42
C GLU A 407 16.34 21.19 -8.91
N GLN A 408 15.09 21.14 -8.41
CA GLN A 408 14.78 21.03 -6.99
C GLN A 408 14.98 19.59 -6.50
N TRP A 409 16.09 19.35 -5.80
CA TRP A 409 16.47 18.00 -5.36
C TRP A 409 15.40 17.32 -4.49
N TRP A 410 14.69 18.07 -3.65
CA TRP A 410 13.70 17.56 -2.70
C TRP A 410 12.43 17.02 -3.38
N LEU A 411 12.09 17.49 -4.59
CA LEU A 411 10.93 16.99 -5.33
C LEU A 411 11.07 15.54 -5.76
N SER A 412 12.30 15.01 -5.81
CA SER A 412 12.54 13.58 -6.06
C SER A 412 12.20 12.68 -4.87
N TYR A 413 12.01 13.28 -3.69
CA TYR A 413 11.63 12.60 -2.44
C TYR A 413 10.12 12.65 -2.17
N LEU A 414 9.36 13.38 -3.00
CA LEU A 414 7.90 13.51 -2.98
C LEU A 414 7.22 12.83 -4.17
#